data_AF-A0A8S0UX18-F1
#
_entry.id   AF-A0A8S0UX18-F1
#
_cell.length_a   1.000
_cell.length_b   1.000
_cell.length_c   1.000
_cell.angle_alpha   90.00
_cell.angle_beta   90.00
_cell.angle_gamma   90.00
#
_symmetry.space_group_name_H-M   'P 1'
#
loop_
_entity.id
_entity.type
_entity.pdbx_description
1 polymer ?
#
loop_
_entity_poly.entity_id
_entity_poly.type
_entity_poly.pdbx_seq_one_letter_code
_entity_poly.pdbx_strand_id
1 'polypeptide(L)'
;MSKVGDNVGDCAARGADLFESIAAEIIGAMILGRTMAKHCKLEDPSGFILFPLVVHSFVLVISSAGIISKRNTYDSGVLGAVEDPMSIL
;
A
#
# COMPACT_ATOMS: atom_id res chain seq x y z
N MET A 1 -1.01 -33.16 2.88
CA MET A 1 -1.01 -32.58 1.52
C MET A 1 -1.66 -31.20 1.50
N SER A 2 -1.37 -30.32 2.48
CA SER A 2 -2.00 -28.98 2.51
C SER A 2 -1.01 -27.82 2.69
N LYS A 3 0.28 -28.09 2.91
CA LYS A 3 1.29 -27.04 3.12
C LYS A 3 1.34 -26.00 1.99
N VAL A 4 1.06 -26.40 0.76
CA VAL A 4 0.98 -25.47 -0.38
C VAL A 4 -0.32 -24.66 -0.35
N GLY A 5 -1.43 -25.28 0.05
CA GLY A 5 -2.73 -24.60 0.18
C GLY A 5 -2.75 -23.58 1.31
N ASP A 6 -2.12 -23.90 2.45
CA ASP A 6 -2.04 -22.98 3.60
C ASP A 6 -1.13 -21.78 3.28
N ASN A 7 0.04 -22.02 2.64
CA ASN A 7 0.97 -20.92 2.33
C ASN A 7 0.43 -19.98 1.23
N VAL A 8 -0.32 -20.51 0.26
CA VAL A 8 -1.00 -19.70 -0.77
C VAL A 8 -2.24 -19.02 -0.18
N GLY A 9 -2.99 -19.72 0.67
CA GLY A 9 -4.18 -19.21 1.35
C GLY A 9 -3.88 -18.03 2.27
N ASP A 10 -2.82 -18.11 3.07
CA ASP A 10 -2.41 -17.01 3.97
C ASP A 10 -1.93 -15.78 3.19
N CYS A 11 -1.19 -15.96 2.10
CA CYS A 11 -0.78 -14.85 1.25
C CYS A 11 -1.97 -14.19 0.55
N ALA A 12 -2.89 -15.00 0.02
CA ALA A 12 -4.09 -14.50 -0.65
C ALA A 12 -5.02 -13.78 0.35
N ALA A 13 -5.20 -14.35 1.54
CA ALA A 13 -6.05 -13.78 2.59
C ALA A 13 -5.50 -12.43 3.08
N ARG A 14 -4.19 -12.31 3.32
CA ARG A 14 -3.57 -11.03 3.69
C ARG A 14 -3.69 -9.97 2.60
N GLY A 15 -3.55 -10.35 1.33
CA GLY A 15 -3.77 -9.42 0.22
C GLY A 15 -5.21 -8.95 0.11
N ALA A 16 -6.18 -9.86 0.28
CA ALA A 16 -7.60 -9.55 0.24
C ALA A 16 -8.04 -8.65 1.42
N ASP A 17 -7.54 -8.91 2.62
CA ASP A 17 -7.79 -8.10 3.82
C ASP A 17 -7.31 -6.64 3.65
N LEU A 18 -6.13 -6.48 3.05
CA LEU A 18 -5.61 -5.16 2.69
C LEU A 18 -6.44 -4.48 1.60
N PHE A 19 -6.84 -5.21 0.55
CA PHE A 19 -7.69 -4.66 -0.50
C PHE A 19 -9.06 -4.21 0.04
N GLU A 20 -9.68 -5.01 0.90
CA GLU A 20 -10.95 -4.68 1.56
C GLU A 20 -10.82 -3.38 2.36
N SER A 21 -9.79 -3.28 3.21
CA SER A 21 -9.56 -2.10 4.06
C SER A 21 -9.25 -0.84 3.24
N ILE A 22 -8.40 -0.96 2.21
CA ILE A 22 -8.04 0.17 1.33
C ILE A 22 -9.25 0.65 0.52
N ALA A 23 -10.05 -0.27 -0.03
CA ALA A 23 -11.26 0.07 -0.75
C ALA A 23 -12.29 0.77 0.16
N ALA A 24 -12.49 0.24 1.38
CA ALA A 24 -13.38 0.85 2.37
C ALA A 24 -12.93 2.26 2.76
N GLU A 25 -11.62 2.49 2.94
CA GLU A 25 -11.06 3.81 3.22
C GLU A 25 -11.34 4.81 2.09
N ILE A 26 -11.05 4.44 0.84
CA ILE A 26 -11.26 5.30 -0.33
C ILE A 26 -12.74 5.67 -0.48
N ILE A 27 -13.64 4.68 -0.41
CA ILE A 27 -15.08 4.90 -0.52
C ILE A 27 -15.60 5.75 0.66
N GLY A 28 -15.13 5.49 1.87
CA GLY A 28 -15.46 6.28 3.06
C GLY A 28 -15.05 7.74 2.91
N ALA A 29 -13.83 8.00 2.43
CA ALA A 29 -13.33 9.35 2.18
C ALA A 29 -14.14 10.09 1.09
N MET A 30 -14.56 9.39 0.03
CA MET A 30 -15.43 9.98 -1.00
C MET A 30 -16.81 10.36 -0.46
N ILE A 31 -17.43 9.48 0.33
CA ILE A 31 -18.75 9.74 0.94
C ILE A 31 -18.65 10.92 1.91
N LEU A 32 -17.59 10.95 2.73
CA LEU A 32 -17.32 12.07 3.63
C LEU A 32 -17.09 13.37 2.86
N GLY A 33 -16.26 13.34 1.81
CA GLY A 33 -15.99 14.49 0.94
C GLY A 33 -17.24 15.05 0.28
N ARG A 34 -18.11 14.18 -0.26
CA ARG A 34 -19.40 14.58 -0.83
C ARG A 34 -20.34 15.19 0.21
N THR A 35 -20.37 14.63 1.43
CA THR A 35 -21.22 15.10 2.52
C THR A 35 -20.77 16.47 3.01
N MET A 36 -19.46 16.68 3.14
CA MET A 36 -18.88 17.97 3.50
C MET A 36 -19.12 19.04 2.42
N ALA A 37 -18.94 18.69 1.14
CA ALA A 37 -19.21 19.63 0.04
C ALA A 37 -20.68 20.10 0.02
N LYS A 38 -21.63 19.20 0.31
CA LYS A 38 -23.05 19.56 0.49
C LYS A 38 -23.27 20.48 1.68
N HIS A 39 -22.63 20.21 2.81
CA HIS A 39 -22.76 21.03 4.03
C HIS A 39 -22.21 22.44 3.85
N CYS A 40 -21.12 22.60 3.10
CA CYS A 40 -20.49 23.89 2.81
C CYS A 40 -21.12 24.66 1.64
N LYS A 41 -22.20 24.15 1.02
CA LYS A 41 -22.87 24.76 -0.16
C LYS A 41 -21.90 25.07 -1.30
N LEU A 42 -20.94 24.19 -1.55
CA LEU A 42 -20.01 24.36 -2.66
C LEU A 42 -20.72 24.08 -3.99
N GLU A 43 -20.55 24.99 -4.95
CA GLU A 43 -21.15 24.90 -6.28
C GLU A 43 -20.58 23.72 -7.08
N ASP A 44 -19.32 23.35 -6.81
CA ASP A 44 -18.65 22.18 -7.41
C ASP A 44 -18.14 21.19 -6.34
N PRO A 45 -18.85 20.06 -6.11
CA PRO A 45 -18.43 19.03 -5.15
C PRO A 45 -17.39 18.06 -5.72
N SER A 46 -17.02 18.17 -6.99
CA SER A 46 -16.20 17.17 -7.71
C SER A 46 -14.80 17.10 -7.13
N GLY A 47 -14.23 18.25 -6.74
CA GLY A 47 -12.90 18.32 -6.15
C GLY A 47 -12.77 17.53 -4.84
N PHE A 48 -13.79 17.57 -3.98
CA PHE A 48 -13.78 16.87 -2.68
C PHE A 48 -13.90 15.35 -2.81
N ILE A 49 -14.52 14.87 -3.89
CA ILE A 49 -14.65 13.44 -4.19
C ILE A 49 -13.38 12.91 -4.86
N LEU A 50 -12.77 13.70 -5.75
CA LEU A 50 -11.56 13.30 -6.48
C LEU A 50 -10.29 13.44 -5.63
N PHE A 51 -10.27 14.34 -4.67
CA PHE A 51 -9.13 14.56 -3.77
C PHE A 51 -8.61 13.25 -3.12
N PRO A 52 -9.43 12.44 -2.42
CA PRO A 52 -8.94 11.19 -1.82
C PRO A 52 -8.42 10.18 -2.87
N LEU A 53 -9.01 10.12 -4.07
CA LEU A 53 -8.55 9.25 -5.17
C LEU A 53 -7.14 9.59 -5.63
N VAL A 54 -6.88 10.89 -5.82
CA VAL A 54 -5.59 11.38 -6.30
C VAL A 54 -4.53 11.14 -5.24
N VAL A 55 -4.80 11.51 -3.99
CA VAL A 55 -3.86 11.30 -2.87
C VAL A 55 -3.50 9.82 -2.74
N HIS A 56 -4.49 8.92 -2.75
CA HIS A 56 -4.24 7.48 -2.60
C HIS A 56 -3.47 6.90 -3.80
N SER A 57 -3.71 7.40 -5.01
CA SER A 57 -2.94 7.02 -6.20
C SER A 57 -1.46 7.39 -6.06
N PHE A 58 -1.15 8.58 -5.53
CA PHE A 58 0.24 8.96 -5.25
C PHE A 58 0.87 8.08 -4.16
N VAL A 59 0.14 7.76 -3.10
CA VAL A 59 0.64 6.85 -2.03
C VAL A 59 1.03 5.49 -2.60
N LEU A 60 0.21 4.91 -3.48
CA LEU A 60 0.52 3.64 -4.16
C LEU A 60 1.78 3.72 -5.03
N VAL A 61 1.94 4.79 -5.79
CA VAL A 61 3.11 5.01 -6.66
C VAL A 61 4.38 5.20 -5.82
N ILE A 62 4.32 6.03 -4.78
CA ILE A 62 5.45 6.30 -3.88
C ILE A 62 5.84 5.01 -3.13
N SER A 63 4.88 4.25 -2.63
CA SER A 63 5.11 2.96 -1.98
C SER A 63 5.82 1.99 -2.93
N SER A 64 5.30 1.85 -4.16
CA SER A 64 5.91 1.00 -5.20
C SER A 64 7.36 1.43 -5.51
N ALA A 65 7.59 2.74 -5.69
CA ALA A 65 8.93 3.28 -5.94
C ALA A 65 9.89 3.03 -4.75
N GLY A 66 9.40 3.14 -3.52
CA GLY A 66 10.19 2.87 -2.30
C GLY A 66 10.64 1.41 -2.21
N ILE A 67 9.75 0.46 -2.52
CA ILE A 67 10.08 -0.97 -2.56
C ILE A 67 11.17 -1.24 -3.62
N ILE A 68 11.03 -0.65 -4.81
CA ILE A 68 12.01 -0.80 -5.89
C ILE A 68 13.36 -0.19 -5.52
N SER A 69 13.37 1.00 -4.93
CA SER A 69 14.59 1.70 -4.50
C SER A 69 15.37 0.90 -3.46
N LYS A 70 14.68 0.35 -2.44
CA LYS A 70 15.32 -0.49 -1.42
C LYS A 70 15.79 -1.82 -1.97
N ARG A 71 15.06 -2.43 -2.91
CA ARG A 71 15.49 -3.64 -3.61
C ARG A 71 16.85 -3.47 -4.30
N ASN A 72 17.12 -2.30 -4.87
CA ASN A 72 18.42 -1.99 -5.46
C ASN A 72 19.54 -1.87 -4.40
N THR A 73 19.20 -1.55 -3.15
CA THR A 73 20.15 -1.48 -2.02
C THR A 73 20.36 -2.83 -1.33
N TYR A 74 19.35 -3.70 -1.23
CA TYR A 74 19.51 -5.04 -0.66
C TYR A 74 20.49 -5.92 -1.46
N ASP A 75 20.55 -5.72 -2.78
CA ASP A 75 21.53 -6.39 -3.66
C ASP A 75 22.98 -6.03 -3.28
N SER A 76 23.23 -4.77 -2.90
CA SER A 76 24.54 -4.32 -2.40
C SER A 76 24.78 -4.69 -0.92
N GLY A 77 23.73 -4.76 -0.10
CA GLY A 77 23.82 -5.05 1.33
C GLY A 77 24.03 -6.52 1.67
N VAL A 78 23.46 -7.45 0.90
CA VAL A 78 23.68 -8.90 1.08
C VAL A 78 25.11 -9.30 0.70
N LEU A 79 25.72 -8.62 -0.28
CA LEU A 79 27.12 -8.81 -0.62
C LEU A 79 28.08 -8.31 0.48
N GLY A 80 27.66 -7.33 1.30
CA GLY A 80 28.44 -6.82 2.44
C GLY A 80 28.17 -7.52 3.78
N ALA A 81 27.00 -8.16 3.95
CA ALA A 81 26.65 -8.91 5.17
C ALA A 81 27.07 -10.40 5.12
N VAL A 82 27.54 -10.87 3.95
CA VAL A 82 28.20 -12.17 3.78
C VAL A 82 29.73 -12.07 3.93
N GLU A 83 30.27 -10.90 4.30
CA GLU A 83 31.59 -10.83 4.89
C GLU A 83 31.40 -10.96 6.42
N ASP A 84 31.71 -12.15 6.92
CA ASP A 84 32.19 -12.38 8.30
C ASP A 84 31.18 -12.63 9.44
N PRO A 85 30.41 -13.73 9.38
CA PRO A 85 30.15 -14.52 10.61
C PRO A 85 30.84 -15.90 10.62
N MET A 86 31.64 -16.23 9.60
CA MET A 86 32.42 -17.48 9.51
C MET A 86 33.89 -17.23 9.10
N SER A 87 34.48 -16.15 9.63
CA SER A 87 35.91 -15.84 9.52
C SER A 87 36.53 -15.45 10.87
N ILE A 88 35.73 -15.56 11.94
CA ILE A 88 36.13 -15.41 13.35
C ILE A 88 36.08 -16.79 14.06
N LEU A 89 36.19 -17.88 13.30
CA LEU A 89 36.37 -19.26 13.80
C LEU A 89 37.26 -20.02 12.81
#